data_AF-A0A8D8WDC8-F1
#
_entry.id   AF-A0A8D8WDC8-F1
#
_cell.length_a   1.000
_cell.length_b   1.000
_cell.length_c   1.000
_cell.angle_alpha   90.00
_cell.angle_beta   90.00
_cell.angle_gamma   90.00
#
_symmetry.space_group_name_H-M   'P 1'
#
loop_
_entity.id
_entity.type
_entity.pdbx_description
1 polymer ?
#
loop_
_entity_poly.entity_id
_entity_poly.type
_entity_poly.pdbx_seq_one_letter_code
_entity_poly.pdbx_strand_id
1 'polypeptide(L)'
;MEVEDEQYGYMDHFFREVESNRSLIANIQEHVKVMRTLHSALLSSPRQDENMKLELDARTETVKKIAKKVSNSLKQLERSIKNEEDEIEDGRIPASLRIRKTQQSTTLHLLVEAITEFNQEQLDYKEKCEERIQRVVSIAKAEISDEKLEELLEQGNYASIFNADIVTETLEARKALEDVQIRHQELLKLEKNITELRDLFVEMALLVEQQGDIINSIEHHVMEAGEAVEVARVQTKKAIVYQKKARMKKLIFLSCLGVFSLLLLCFIYSTIFSSKK
;
A
#
# COMPACT_ATOMS: atom_id res chain seq x y z
N MET A 1 -25.25 21.48 9.92
CA MET A 1 -25.57 20.12 9.45
C MET A 1 -24.85 19.78 8.15
N GLU A 2 -24.18 20.71 7.48
CA GLU A 2 -23.45 20.46 6.22
C GLU A 2 -22.06 19.82 6.39
N VAL A 3 -21.42 19.94 7.56
CA VAL A 3 -20.04 19.46 7.79
C VAL A 3 -19.93 17.93 7.89
N GLU A 4 -20.98 17.23 8.34
CA GLU A 4 -20.97 15.76 8.44
C GLU A 4 -21.07 15.09 7.07
N ASP A 5 -21.91 15.61 6.16
CA ASP A 5 -22.12 15.00 4.83
C ASP A 5 -20.89 15.10 3.92
N GLU A 6 -20.13 16.21 3.99
CA GLU A 6 -18.86 16.35 3.24
C GLU A 6 -17.79 15.37 3.75
N GLN A 7 -17.71 15.13 5.06
CA GLN A 7 -16.74 14.23 5.66
C GLN A 7 -17.02 12.76 5.31
N TYR A 8 -18.29 12.36 5.21
CA TYR A 8 -18.68 11.02 4.74
C TYR A 8 -18.37 10.81 3.25
N GLY A 9 -18.65 11.80 2.40
CA GLY A 9 -18.31 11.73 0.96
C GLY A 9 -16.79 11.73 0.71
N TYR A 10 -16.04 12.50 1.49
CA TYR A 10 -14.58 12.56 1.42
C TYR A 10 -13.93 11.20 1.75
N MET A 11 -14.37 10.55 2.84
CA MET A 11 -13.84 9.24 3.22
C MET A 11 -14.23 8.12 2.23
N ASP A 12 -15.41 8.19 1.59
CA ASP A 12 -15.80 7.23 0.54
C ASP A 12 -14.87 7.31 -0.68
N HIS A 13 -14.53 8.51 -1.14
CA HIS A 13 -13.53 8.68 -2.21
C HIS A 13 -12.17 8.07 -1.82
N PHE A 14 -11.71 8.39 -0.62
CA PHE A 14 -10.47 7.85 -0.07
C PHE A 14 -10.45 6.31 -0.03
N PHE A 15 -11.51 5.68 0.49
CA PHE A 15 -11.56 4.22 0.57
C PHE A 15 -11.60 3.56 -0.81
N ARG A 16 -12.27 4.16 -1.79
CA ARG A 16 -12.25 3.67 -3.18
C ARG A 16 -10.87 3.76 -3.80
N GLU A 17 -10.12 4.83 -3.53
CA GLU A 17 -8.74 4.98 -3.99
C GLU A 17 -7.83 3.91 -3.38
N VAL A 18 -7.92 3.67 -2.07
CA VAL A 18 -7.18 2.61 -1.37
C VAL A 18 -7.53 1.23 -1.94
N GLU A 19 -8.82 0.94 -2.13
CA GLU A 19 -9.26 -0.36 -2.66
C GLU A 19 -8.79 -0.56 -4.11
N SER A 20 -8.87 0.48 -4.94
CA SER A 20 -8.32 0.48 -6.30
C SER A 20 -6.82 0.18 -6.28
N ASN A 21 -6.05 0.81 -5.38
CA ASN A 21 -4.62 0.56 -5.24
C ASN A 21 -4.32 -0.88 -4.80
N ARG A 22 -5.08 -1.43 -3.85
CA ARG A 22 -4.94 -2.82 -3.41
C ARG A 22 -5.27 -3.83 -4.51
N SER A 23 -6.32 -3.58 -5.28
CA SER A 23 -6.66 -4.41 -6.45
C SER A 23 -5.54 -4.38 -7.50
N LEU A 24 -4.96 -3.21 -7.74
CA LEU A 24 -3.79 -3.05 -8.61
C LEU A 24 -2.57 -3.84 -8.10
N ILE A 25 -2.29 -3.80 -6.79
CA ILE A 25 -1.21 -4.59 -6.17
C ILE A 25 -1.47 -6.09 -6.34
N ALA A 26 -2.70 -6.55 -6.11
CA ALA A 26 -3.06 -7.95 -6.31
C ALA A 26 -2.85 -8.41 -7.78
N ASN A 27 -3.10 -7.51 -8.74
CA ASN A 27 -2.81 -7.79 -10.15
C ASN A 27 -1.30 -7.96 -10.41
N ILE A 28 -0.42 -7.23 -9.71
CA ILE A 28 1.04 -7.47 -9.81
C ILE A 28 1.36 -8.91 -9.41
N GLN A 29 0.85 -9.38 -8.28
CA GLN A 29 1.09 -10.75 -7.80
C GLN A 29 0.59 -11.80 -8.81
N GLU A 30 -0.54 -11.55 -9.47
CA GLU A 30 -1.04 -12.45 -10.52
C GLU A 30 -0.15 -12.45 -11.76
N HIS A 31 0.37 -11.29 -12.17
CA HIS A 31 1.38 -11.24 -13.24
C HIS A 31 2.63 -12.03 -12.88
N VAL A 32 3.14 -11.90 -11.65
CA VAL A 32 4.32 -12.64 -11.16
C VAL A 32 4.10 -14.15 -11.23
N LYS A 33 2.93 -14.65 -10.83
CA LYS A 33 2.60 -16.10 -10.96
C LYS A 33 2.65 -16.57 -12.40
N VAL A 34 2.10 -15.81 -13.34
CA VAL A 34 2.17 -16.22 -14.76
C VAL A 34 3.61 -16.13 -15.28
N MET A 35 4.37 -15.12 -14.87
CA MET A 35 5.78 -15.01 -15.25
C MET A 35 6.60 -16.23 -14.80
N ARG A 36 6.37 -16.75 -13.58
CA ARG A 36 6.96 -18.03 -13.13
C ARG A 36 6.71 -19.18 -14.08
N THR A 37 5.47 -19.31 -14.55
CA THR A 37 5.11 -20.40 -15.48
C THR A 37 5.79 -20.23 -16.84
N LEU A 38 5.86 -18.99 -17.35
CA LEU A 38 6.52 -18.67 -18.62
C LEU A 38 8.03 -18.86 -18.54
N HIS A 39 8.68 -18.37 -17.48
CA HIS A 39 10.09 -18.58 -17.19
C HIS A 39 10.43 -20.08 -17.13
N SER A 40 9.63 -20.86 -16.40
CA SER A 40 9.81 -22.31 -16.30
C SER A 40 9.68 -23.00 -17.67
N ALA A 41 8.69 -22.59 -18.47
CA ALA A 41 8.49 -23.10 -19.83
C ALA A 41 9.69 -22.78 -20.74
N LEU A 42 10.17 -21.53 -20.73
CA LEU A 42 11.32 -21.08 -21.51
C LEU A 42 12.62 -21.78 -21.11
N LEU A 43 12.79 -22.12 -19.83
CA LEU A 43 13.95 -22.90 -19.37
C LEU A 43 13.88 -24.37 -19.79
N SER A 44 12.67 -24.93 -19.89
CA SER A 44 12.46 -26.34 -20.29
C SER A 44 12.53 -26.58 -21.80
N SER A 45 12.26 -25.55 -22.62
CA SER A 45 12.32 -25.65 -24.07
C SER A 45 13.70 -25.25 -24.62
N PRO A 46 14.28 -26.04 -25.54
CA PRO A 46 15.42 -25.61 -26.36
C PRO A 46 15.01 -24.61 -27.45
N ARG A 47 13.73 -24.57 -27.84
CA ARG A 47 13.23 -23.67 -28.89
C ARG A 47 12.79 -22.35 -28.30
N GLN A 48 13.17 -21.27 -28.99
CA GLN A 48 12.60 -19.94 -28.76
C GLN A 48 11.09 -19.95 -29.01
N ASP A 49 10.31 -19.63 -27.99
CA ASP A 49 8.91 -19.25 -28.15
C ASP A 49 8.82 -17.73 -28.07
N GLU A 50 8.83 -17.08 -29.23
CA GLU A 50 8.71 -15.62 -29.32
C GLU A 50 7.40 -15.09 -28.72
N ASN A 51 6.32 -15.89 -28.73
CA ASN A 51 5.06 -15.46 -28.12
C ASN A 51 5.19 -15.41 -26.59
N MET A 52 5.84 -16.41 -25.98
CA MET A 52 6.10 -16.42 -24.53
C MET A 52 7.00 -15.24 -24.12
N LYS A 53 8.01 -14.91 -24.93
CA LYS A 53 8.88 -13.74 -24.69
C LYS A 53 8.11 -12.43 -24.78
N LEU A 54 7.29 -12.25 -25.83
CA LEU A 54 6.45 -11.06 -25.98
C LEU A 54 5.47 -10.92 -24.81
N GLU A 55 4.92 -12.04 -24.32
CA GLU A 55 4.04 -12.05 -23.15
C GLU A 55 4.80 -11.66 -21.87
N LEU A 56 6.01 -12.17 -21.65
CA LEU A 56 6.87 -11.76 -20.52
C LEU A 56 7.20 -10.27 -20.56
N ASP A 57 7.58 -9.74 -21.74
CA ASP A 57 7.88 -8.33 -21.92
C ASP A 57 6.63 -7.47 -21.61
N ALA A 58 5.46 -7.86 -22.12
CA ALA A 58 4.20 -7.17 -21.85
C ALA A 58 3.80 -7.20 -20.36
N ARG A 59 3.99 -8.34 -19.69
CA ARG A 59 3.72 -8.49 -18.24
C ARG A 59 4.65 -7.64 -17.40
N THR A 60 5.95 -7.65 -17.72
CA THR A 60 6.95 -6.82 -17.04
C THR A 60 6.60 -5.34 -17.15
N GLU A 61 6.26 -4.86 -18.34
CA GLU A 61 5.83 -3.47 -18.54
C GLU A 61 4.53 -3.13 -17.80
N THR A 62 3.61 -4.09 -17.70
CA THR A 62 2.37 -3.92 -16.94
C THR A 62 2.65 -3.79 -15.44
N VAL A 63 3.49 -4.67 -14.88
CA VAL A 63 3.92 -4.60 -13.48
C VAL A 63 4.56 -3.25 -13.17
N LYS A 64 5.51 -2.80 -14.00
CA LYS A 64 6.16 -1.48 -13.83
C LYS A 64 5.15 -0.32 -13.84
N LYS A 65 4.21 -0.32 -14.79
CA LYS A 65 3.17 0.71 -14.89
C LYS A 65 2.27 0.74 -13.67
N ILE A 66 1.83 -0.44 -13.19
CA ILE A 66 1.01 -0.54 -11.99
C ILE A 66 1.79 -0.03 -10.78
N ALA A 67 3.02 -0.50 -10.60
CA ALA A 67 3.85 -0.16 -9.46
C ALA A 67 4.10 1.36 -9.38
N LYS A 68 4.42 2.00 -10.51
CA LYS A 68 4.57 3.46 -10.61
C LYS A 68 3.26 4.21 -10.33
N LYS A 69 2.12 3.70 -10.83
CA LYS A 69 0.80 4.30 -10.58
C LYS A 69 0.46 4.28 -9.09
N VAL A 70 0.63 3.14 -8.43
CA VAL A 70 0.34 2.99 -7.00
C VAL A 70 1.32 3.82 -6.15
N SER A 71 2.62 3.81 -6.47
CA SER A 71 3.63 4.68 -5.82
C SER A 71 3.22 6.15 -5.86
N ASN A 72 2.81 6.65 -7.04
CA ASN A 72 2.37 8.03 -7.18
C ASN A 72 1.12 8.37 -6.36
N SER A 73 0.12 7.47 -6.32
CA SER A 73 -1.08 7.67 -5.50
C SER A 73 -0.72 7.68 -4.00
N LEU A 74 0.11 6.74 -3.53
CA LEU A 74 0.57 6.71 -2.13
C LEU A 74 1.35 7.97 -1.73
N LYS A 75 2.15 8.54 -2.64
CA LYS A 75 2.85 9.81 -2.44
C LYS A 75 1.91 11.00 -2.34
N GLN A 76 0.89 11.04 -3.19
CA GLN A 76 -0.12 12.11 -3.14
C GLN A 76 -0.90 12.03 -1.82
N LEU A 77 -1.27 10.81 -1.41
CA LEU A 77 -1.93 10.55 -0.14
C LEU A 77 -1.05 10.96 1.04
N GLU A 78 0.24 10.63 1.04
CA GLU A 78 1.17 11.03 2.10
C GLU A 78 1.32 12.55 2.20
N ARG A 79 1.46 13.26 1.08
CA ARG A 79 1.50 14.74 1.08
C ARG A 79 0.22 15.34 1.65
N SER A 80 -0.93 14.79 1.28
CA SER A 80 -2.21 15.26 1.82
C SER A 80 -2.35 14.98 3.31
N ILE A 81 -1.83 13.86 3.80
CA ILE A 81 -1.78 13.52 5.23
C ILE A 81 -0.88 14.52 5.98
N LYS A 82 0.34 14.78 5.48
CA LYS A 82 1.29 15.73 6.09
C LYS A 82 0.72 17.16 6.16
N ASN A 83 0.10 17.64 5.09
CA ASN A 83 -0.53 18.96 5.10
C ASN A 83 -1.65 19.06 6.15
N GLU A 84 -2.49 18.01 6.27
CA GLU A 84 -3.55 17.97 7.28
C GLU A 84 -2.98 17.91 8.70
N GLU A 85 -1.81 17.29 8.91
CA GLU A 85 -1.10 17.29 10.20
C GLU A 85 -0.58 18.67 10.59
N ASP A 86 0.05 19.38 9.64
CA ASP A 86 0.64 20.70 9.88
C ASP A 86 -0.41 21.77 10.23
N GLU A 87 -1.66 21.57 9.80
CA GLU A 87 -2.80 22.44 10.10
C GLU A 87 -3.43 22.20 11.48
N ILE A 88 -3.04 21.14 12.20
CA ILE A 88 -3.61 20.81 13.53
C ILE A 88 -2.88 21.61 14.62
N GLU A 89 -3.49 22.71 15.07
CA GLU A 89 -2.96 23.55 16.17
C GLU A 89 -3.16 22.95 17.58
N ASP A 90 -4.20 22.15 17.80
CA ASP A 90 -4.65 21.73 19.14
C ASP A 90 -4.05 20.37 19.60
N GLY A 91 -3.07 19.85 18.86
CA GLY A 91 -2.35 18.58 19.14
C GLY A 91 -3.19 17.30 19.08
N ARG A 92 -4.52 17.39 18.89
CA ARG A 92 -5.43 16.24 18.86
C ARG A 92 -5.65 15.76 17.43
N ILE A 93 -5.07 14.60 17.09
CA ILE A 93 -5.19 13.99 15.76
C ILE A 93 -6.62 13.45 15.54
N PRO A 94 -7.34 13.87 14.48
CA PRO A 94 -8.66 13.35 14.13
C PRO A 94 -8.66 11.85 13.79
N ALA A 95 -9.79 11.16 14.02
CA ALA A 95 -9.93 9.75 13.69
C ALA A 95 -9.78 9.47 12.18
N SER A 96 -10.27 10.36 11.32
CA SER A 96 -10.11 10.29 9.87
C SER A 96 -8.64 10.29 9.45
N LEU A 97 -7.83 11.18 10.02
CA LEU A 97 -6.40 11.28 9.73
C LEU A 97 -5.65 10.02 10.15
N ARG A 98 -5.97 9.45 11.33
CA ARG A 98 -5.41 8.17 11.79
C ARG A 98 -5.75 7.03 10.85
N ILE A 99 -7.00 6.93 10.41
CA ILE A 99 -7.43 5.92 9.43
C ILE A 99 -6.63 6.07 8.12
N ARG A 100 -6.50 7.28 7.60
CA ARG A 100 -5.76 7.54 6.36
C ARG A 100 -4.29 7.14 6.47
N LYS A 101 -3.62 7.51 7.57
CA LYS A 101 -2.25 7.07 7.89
C LYS A 101 -2.11 5.55 7.89
N THR A 102 -2.95 4.84 8.63
CA THR A 102 -2.87 3.37 8.73
C THR A 102 -3.09 2.70 7.37
N GLN A 103 -4.09 3.13 6.61
CA GLN A 103 -4.40 2.55 5.30
C GLN A 103 -3.31 2.85 4.26
N GLN A 104 -2.74 4.07 4.26
CA GLN A 104 -1.61 4.44 3.41
C GLN A 104 -0.40 3.54 3.71
N SER A 105 -0.06 3.39 4.99
CA SER A 105 1.09 2.58 5.42
C SER A 105 0.92 1.10 5.09
N THR A 106 -0.25 0.53 5.40
CA THR A 106 -0.56 -0.86 5.06
C THR A 106 -0.47 -1.10 3.55
N THR A 107 -0.99 -0.17 2.76
CA THR A 107 -0.97 -0.30 1.29
C THR A 107 0.44 -0.14 0.71
N LEU A 108 1.29 0.71 1.32
CA LEU A 108 2.70 0.79 0.95
C LEU A 108 3.44 -0.51 1.23
N HIS A 109 3.24 -1.14 2.40
CA HIS A 109 3.86 -2.42 2.71
C HIS A 109 3.46 -3.52 1.72
N LEU A 110 2.17 -3.59 1.35
CA LEU A 110 1.68 -4.53 0.33
C LEU A 110 2.34 -4.27 -1.04
N LEU A 111 2.53 -3.01 -1.42
CA LEU A 111 3.22 -2.67 -2.67
C LEU A 111 4.69 -3.12 -2.65
N VAL A 112 5.40 -2.83 -1.55
CA VAL A 112 6.80 -3.22 -1.37
C VAL A 112 6.95 -4.74 -1.42
N GLU A 113 6.06 -5.48 -0.75
CA GLU A 113 6.04 -6.94 -0.78
C GLU A 113 5.86 -7.47 -2.21
N ALA A 114 4.85 -6.98 -2.95
CA ALA A 114 4.58 -7.43 -4.31
C ALA A 114 5.73 -7.14 -5.29
N ILE A 115 6.39 -5.98 -5.17
CA ILE A 115 7.54 -5.63 -6.02
C ILE A 115 8.78 -6.44 -5.62
N THR A 116 8.95 -6.73 -4.33
CA THR A 116 10.03 -7.62 -3.86
C THR A 116 9.85 -9.02 -4.42
N GLU A 117 8.62 -9.55 -4.41
CA GLU A 117 8.31 -10.84 -5.02
C GLU A 117 8.59 -10.85 -6.53
N PHE A 118 8.22 -9.78 -7.22
CA PHE A 118 8.55 -9.60 -8.64
C PHE A 118 10.06 -9.58 -8.89
N ASN A 119 10.82 -8.81 -8.11
CA ASN A 119 12.27 -8.72 -8.25
C ASN A 119 12.96 -10.06 -7.95
N GLN A 120 12.50 -10.78 -6.92
CA GLN A 120 13.01 -12.12 -6.62
C GLN A 120 12.80 -13.06 -7.79
N GLU A 121 11.62 -13.06 -8.43
CA GLU A 121 11.36 -13.89 -9.60
C GLU A 121 12.28 -13.53 -10.79
N GLN A 122 12.59 -12.25 -10.98
CA GLN A 122 13.56 -11.82 -12.00
C GLN A 122 14.97 -12.34 -11.67
N LEU A 123 15.41 -12.26 -10.42
CA LEU A 123 16.72 -12.76 -9.98
C LEU A 123 16.82 -14.29 -10.12
N ASP A 124 15.80 -15.03 -9.70
CA ASP A 124 15.75 -16.49 -9.83
C ASP A 124 15.82 -16.94 -11.29
N TYR A 125 15.18 -16.19 -12.21
CA TYR A 125 15.29 -16.46 -13.64
C TYR A 125 16.67 -16.11 -14.19
N LYS A 126 17.30 -15.04 -13.69
CA LYS A 126 18.66 -14.61 -14.05
C LYS A 126 19.66 -15.73 -13.74
N GLU A 127 19.66 -16.21 -12.49
CA GLU A 127 20.55 -17.26 -12.00
C GLU A 127 20.41 -18.53 -12.86
N LYS A 128 19.18 -18.98 -13.13
CA LYS A 128 18.94 -20.16 -13.98
C LYS A 128 19.41 -19.99 -15.42
N CYS A 129 19.37 -18.77 -15.96
CA CYS A 129 19.92 -18.48 -17.28
C CYS A 129 21.45 -18.55 -17.26
N GLU A 130 22.10 -18.01 -16.23
CA GLU A 130 23.55 -18.09 -16.02
C GLU A 130 24.02 -19.55 -15.88
N GLU A 131 23.36 -20.35 -15.04
CA GLU A 131 23.64 -21.80 -14.90
C GLU A 131 23.52 -22.56 -16.22
N ARG A 132 22.56 -22.18 -17.08
CA ARG A 132 22.38 -22.80 -18.39
C ARG A 132 23.48 -22.38 -19.36
N ILE A 133 23.87 -21.10 -19.37
CA ILE A 133 25.01 -20.62 -20.16
C ILE A 133 26.28 -21.37 -19.73
N GLN A 134 26.54 -21.47 -18.43
CA GLN A 134 27.69 -22.18 -17.89
C GLN A 134 27.75 -23.63 -18.40
N ARG A 135 26.64 -24.38 -18.26
CA ARG A 135 26.56 -25.76 -18.76
C ARG A 135 26.82 -25.87 -20.26
N VAL A 136 26.26 -24.96 -21.05
CA VAL A 136 26.40 -25.00 -22.52
C VAL A 136 27.84 -24.67 -22.94
N VAL A 137 28.49 -23.70 -22.28
CA VAL A 137 29.89 -23.35 -22.52
C VAL A 137 30.82 -24.51 -22.14
N SER A 138 30.61 -25.16 -20.99
CA SER A 138 31.40 -26.33 -20.58
C SER A 138 31.25 -27.52 -21.55
N ILE A 139 30.06 -27.76 -22.09
CA ILE A 139 29.82 -28.82 -23.10
C ILE A 139 30.53 -28.49 -24.42
N ALA A 140 30.53 -27.22 -24.82
CA ALA A 140 31.18 -26.77 -26.04
C ALA A 140 32.72 -26.84 -25.99
N LYS A 141 33.32 -27.23 -24.85
CA LYS A 141 34.77 -27.29 -24.62
C LYS A 141 35.48 -25.99 -24.99
N ALA A 142 34.85 -24.84 -24.71
CA ALA A 142 35.55 -23.58 -24.81
C ALA A 142 36.75 -23.62 -23.84
N GLU A 143 37.93 -23.14 -24.27
CA GLU A 143 39.11 -22.98 -23.40
C GLU A 143 38.93 -21.79 -22.43
N ILE A 144 37.82 -21.76 -21.71
CA ILE A 144 37.50 -20.75 -20.69
C ILE A 144 37.50 -21.49 -19.36
N SER A 145 38.33 -21.07 -18.42
CA SER A 145 38.28 -21.61 -17.05
C SER A 145 36.98 -21.22 -16.36
N ASP A 146 36.49 -22.06 -15.45
CA ASP A 146 35.25 -21.80 -14.72
C ASP A 146 35.32 -20.45 -13.98
N GLU A 147 36.47 -20.10 -13.40
CA GLU A 147 36.67 -18.81 -12.72
C GLU A 147 36.58 -17.62 -13.67
N LYS A 148 37.09 -17.76 -14.91
CA LYS A 148 37.00 -16.69 -15.90
C LYS A 148 35.57 -16.54 -16.41
N LEU A 149 34.85 -17.66 -16.57
CA LEU A 149 33.45 -17.65 -16.97
C LEU A 149 32.58 -16.98 -15.92
N GLU A 150 32.76 -17.31 -14.64
CA GLU A 150 32.06 -16.68 -13.52
C GLU A 150 32.35 -15.17 -13.46
N GLU A 151 33.61 -14.75 -13.61
CA GLU A 151 33.98 -13.33 -13.70
C GLU A 151 33.25 -12.60 -14.85
N LEU A 152 33.12 -13.24 -16.01
CA LEU A 152 32.43 -12.66 -17.17
C LEU A 152 30.91 -12.58 -16.99
N LEU A 153 30.31 -13.55 -16.28
CA LEU A 153 28.90 -13.53 -15.89
C LEU A 153 28.64 -12.41 -14.87
N GLU A 154 29.47 -12.28 -13.83
CA GLU A 154 29.35 -11.22 -12.81
C GLU A 154 29.50 -9.81 -13.38
N GLN A 155 30.43 -9.62 -14.32
CA GLN A 155 30.66 -8.33 -14.99
C GLN A 155 29.58 -7.98 -16.00
N GLY A 156 28.65 -8.90 -16.30
CA GLY A 156 27.70 -8.74 -17.39
C GLY A 156 28.37 -8.67 -18.77
N ASN A 157 29.64 -9.09 -18.87
CA ASN A 157 30.44 -9.02 -20.09
C ASN A 157 30.37 -10.34 -20.88
N TYR A 158 29.14 -10.80 -21.09
CA TYR A 158 28.87 -12.03 -21.81
C TYR A 158 29.40 -11.98 -23.25
N ALA A 159 29.48 -10.79 -23.86
CA ALA A 159 30.02 -10.55 -25.21
C ALA A 159 31.45 -11.12 -25.39
N SER A 160 32.26 -11.11 -24.34
CA SER A 160 33.63 -11.62 -24.38
C SER A 160 33.74 -13.15 -24.35
N ILE A 161 32.72 -13.86 -23.83
CA ILE A 161 32.60 -15.33 -23.92
C ILE A 161 32.54 -15.76 -25.40
N PHE A 162 31.97 -14.92 -26.27
CA PHE A 162 31.83 -15.18 -27.70
C PHE A 162 33.06 -14.81 -28.54
N ASN A 163 33.96 -13.96 -28.01
CA ASN A 163 35.18 -13.53 -28.69
C ASN A 163 36.39 -14.42 -28.35
N ALA A 164 36.33 -15.18 -27.26
CA ALA A 164 37.27 -16.27 -27.03
C ALA A 164 37.10 -17.31 -28.15
N ASP A 165 38.20 -17.88 -28.64
CA ASP A 165 38.27 -18.85 -29.74
C ASP A 165 37.46 -20.13 -29.45
N ILE A 166 36.13 -20.04 -29.40
CA ILE A 166 35.25 -21.21 -29.41
C ILE A 166 35.45 -21.82 -30.80
N VAL A 167 36.23 -22.90 -30.85
CA VAL A 167 36.49 -23.67 -32.06
C VAL A 167 35.15 -24.23 -32.57
N THR A 168 34.49 -23.48 -33.46
CA THR A 168 33.18 -23.78 -34.06
C THR A 168 33.26 -24.84 -35.16
N GLU A 169 34.16 -25.82 -35.01
CA GLU A 169 34.36 -26.89 -35.99
C GLU A 169 33.19 -27.88 -36.03
N THR A 170 32.38 -27.97 -34.97
CA THR A 170 31.24 -28.88 -34.89
C THR A 170 29.88 -28.16 -34.98
N LEU A 171 28.90 -28.81 -35.60
CA LEU A 171 27.51 -28.33 -35.66
C LEU A 171 26.91 -28.15 -34.26
N GLU A 172 27.34 -28.98 -33.30
CA GLU A 172 26.92 -28.95 -31.90
C GLU A 172 27.43 -27.69 -31.20
N ALA A 173 28.70 -27.31 -31.40
CA ALA A 173 29.26 -26.07 -30.87
C ALA A 173 28.55 -24.82 -31.42
N ARG A 174 28.15 -24.83 -32.71
CA ARG A 174 27.39 -23.72 -33.30
C ARG A 174 26.00 -23.56 -32.70
N LYS A 175 25.28 -24.65 -32.45
CA LYS A 175 23.96 -24.62 -31.78
C LYS A 175 24.07 -24.19 -30.33
N ALA A 176 25.10 -24.66 -29.62
CA ALA A 176 25.42 -24.22 -28.27
C ALA A 176 25.67 -22.71 -28.21
N LEU A 177 26.44 -22.17 -29.16
CA LEU A 177 26.70 -20.74 -29.27
C LEU A 177 25.43 -19.91 -29.51
N GLU A 178 24.55 -20.37 -30.42
CA GLU A 178 23.26 -19.74 -30.69
C GLU A 178 22.39 -19.68 -29.42
N ASP A 179 22.26 -20.80 -28.71
CA ASP A 179 21.55 -20.88 -27.43
C ASP A 179 22.10 -19.86 -26.41
N VAL A 180 23.43 -19.75 -26.27
CA VAL A 180 24.08 -18.80 -25.35
C VAL A 180 23.81 -17.35 -25.76
N GLN A 181 23.85 -17.03 -27.05
CA GLN A 181 23.57 -15.67 -27.55
C GLN A 181 22.14 -15.23 -27.23
N ILE A 182 21.19 -16.15 -27.40
CA ILE A 182 19.78 -15.90 -27.08
C ILE A 182 19.61 -15.61 -25.59
N ARG A 183 20.24 -16.41 -24.73
CA ARG A 183 20.18 -16.21 -23.27
C ARG A 183 20.87 -14.92 -22.83
N HIS A 184 21.97 -14.55 -23.47
CA HIS A 184 22.61 -13.27 -23.20
C HIS A 184 21.65 -12.09 -23.49
N GLN A 185 20.91 -12.12 -24.59
CA GLN A 185 19.91 -11.08 -24.88
C GLN A 185 18.79 -11.04 -23.83
N GLU A 186 18.36 -12.20 -23.33
CA GLU A 186 17.39 -12.29 -22.24
C GLU A 186 17.95 -11.69 -20.93
N LEU A 187 19.20 -11.99 -20.59
CA LEU A 187 19.89 -11.44 -19.42
C LEU A 187 20.01 -9.90 -19.48
N LEU A 188 20.36 -9.34 -20.64
CA LEU A 188 20.43 -7.88 -20.80
C LEU A 188 19.08 -7.20 -20.57
N LYS A 189 17.98 -7.79 -21.07
CA LYS A 189 16.63 -7.28 -20.82
C LYS A 189 16.27 -7.37 -19.34
N LEU A 190 16.63 -8.47 -18.70
CA LEU A 190 16.36 -8.74 -17.30
C LEU A 190 17.10 -7.77 -16.38
N GLU A 191 18.40 -7.53 -16.64
CA GLU A 191 19.22 -6.55 -15.91
C GLU A 191 18.66 -5.14 -16.06
N LYS A 192 18.20 -4.77 -17.26
CA LYS A 192 17.51 -3.49 -17.48
C LYS A 192 16.23 -3.40 -16.63
N ASN A 193 15.41 -4.46 -16.60
CA ASN A 193 14.19 -4.49 -15.80
C ASN A 193 14.47 -4.37 -14.30
N ILE A 194 15.46 -5.10 -13.79
CA ILE A 194 15.91 -5.03 -12.38
C ILE A 194 16.44 -3.63 -12.05
N THR A 195 17.23 -3.03 -12.95
CA THR A 195 17.76 -1.68 -12.76
C THR A 195 16.65 -0.63 -12.70
N GLU A 196 15.65 -0.71 -13.56
CA GLU A 196 14.50 0.21 -13.54
C GLU A 196 13.65 0.04 -12.26
N LEU A 197 13.55 -1.18 -11.71
CA LEU A 197 12.90 -1.40 -10.41
C LEU A 197 13.70 -0.82 -9.24
N ARG A 198 15.04 -0.77 -9.34
CA ARG A 198 15.89 -0.19 -8.29
C ARG A 198 15.50 1.24 -7.97
N ASP A 199 15.22 2.04 -8.99
CA ASP A 199 14.82 3.44 -8.81
C ASP A 199 13.48 3.53 -8.05
N LEU A 200 12.56 2.60 -8.32
CA LEU A 200 11.30 2.49 -7.59
C LEU A 200 11.52 2.03 -6.13
N PHE A 201 12.46 1.12 -5.88
CA PHE A 201 12.80 0.68 -4.52
C PHE A 201 13.39 1.81 -3.68
N VAL A 202 14.31 2.60 -4.24
CA VAL A 202 14.88 3.77 -3.57
C VAL A 202 13.76 4.75 -3.21
N GLU A 203 12.85 4.97 -4.16
CA GLU A 203 11.69 5.84 -3.95
C GLU A 203 10.78 5.35 -2.82
N MET A 204 10.46 4.05 -2.77
CA MET A 204 9.63 3.46 -1.73
C MET A 204 10.33 3.40 -0.37
N ALA A 205 11.63 3.12 -0.34
CA ALA A 205 12.41 3.10 0.89
C ALA A 205 12.34 4.46 1.61
N LEU A 206 12.40 5.56 0.85
CA LEU A 206 12.21 6.90 1.39
C LEU A 206 10.80 7.10 1.98
N LEU A 207 9.76 6.59 1.33
CA LEU A 207 8.37 6.70 1.84
C LEU A 207 8.16 5.85 3.10
N VAL A 208 8.81 4.69 3.20
CA VAL A 208 8.80 3.84 4.40
C VAL A 208 9.55 4.51 5.55
N GLU A 209 10.74 5.07 5.28
CA GLU A 209 11.54 5.78 6.27
C GLU A 209 10.78 7.00 6.84
N GLN A 210 10.13 7.78 5.97
CA GLN A 210 9.32 8.94 6.37
C GLN A 210 8.08 8.58 7.20
N GLN A 211 7.62 7.33 7.13
CA GLN A 211 6.51 6.84 7.92
C GLN A 211 6.92 6.44 9.35
N GLY A 212 8.16 5.99 9.55
CA GLY A 212 8.64 5.47 10.84
C GLY A 212 7.98 4.12 11.21
N ASP A 213 8.15 3.68 12.47
CA ASP A 213 7.51 2.47 13.05
C ASP A 213 5.99 2.67 13.27
N ILE A 214 5.21 2.81 12.19
CA ILE A 214 3.74 2.97 12.25
C ILE A 214 3.06 1.74 12.87
N ILE A 215 3.69 0.57 12.87
CA ILE A 215 3.14 -0.64 13.51
C ILE A 215 2.92 -0.42 15.02
N ASN A 216 3.84 0.26 15.72
CA ASN A 216 3.65 0.61 17.14
C ASN A 216 2.65 1.77 17.35
N SER A 217 2.40 2.59 16.31
CA SER A 217 1.48 3.71 16.38
C SER A 217 0.00 3.28 16.25
N ILE A 218 -0.30 2.11 15.70
CA ILE A 218 -1.68 1.57 15.63
C ILE A 218 -2.18 1.25 17.04
N GLU A 219 -1.35 0.62 17.89
CA GLU A 219 -1.69 0.36 19.29
C GLU A 219 -1.93 1.67 20.05
N HIS A 220 -1.05 2.66 19.86
CA HIS A 220 -1.18 3.98 20.44
C HIS A 220 -2.45 4.71 19.99
N HIS A 221 -2.74 4.72 18.70
CA HIS A 221 -3.90 5.41 18.12
C HIS A 221 -5.24 4.72 18.40
N VAL A 222 -5.26 3.38 18.52
CA VAL A 222 -6.43 2.62 18.99
C VAL A 222 -6.67 2.89 20.48
N MET A 223 -5.61 2.97 21.28
CA MET A 223 -5.69 3.34 22.69
C MET A 223 -6.24 4.76 22.87
N GLU A 224 -5.70 5.76 22.17
CA GLU A 224 -6.20 7.15 22.17
C GLU A 224 -7.67 7.26 21.71
N ALA A 225 -8.05 6.50 20.67
CA ALA A 225 -9.44 6.45 20.20
C ALA A 225 -10.36 5.85 21.27
N GLY A 226 -9.92 4.78 21.94
CA GLY A 226 -10.62 4.15 23.05
C GLY A 226 -10.83 5.11 24.22
N GLU A 227 -9.80 5.86 24.61
CA GLU A 227 -9.88 6.88 25.65
C GLU A 227 -10.87 8.00 25.29
N ALA A 228 -10.82 8.50 24.05
CA ALA A 228 -11.75 9.53 23.58
C ALA A 228 -13.22 9.07 23.62
N VAL A 229 -13.50 7.81 23.25
CA VAL A 229 -14.84 7.21 23.31
C VAL A 229 -15.30 7.04 24.76
N GLU A 230 -14.41 6.63 25.66
CA GLU A 230 -14.75 6.50 27.07
C GLU A 230 -15.06 7.86 27.72
N VAL A 231 -14.28 8.90 27.40
CA VAL A 231 -14.56 10.28 27.82
C VAL A 231 -15.93 10.74 27.29
N ALA A 232 -16.22 10.52 26.01
CA ALA A 232 -17.51 10.85 25.41
C ALA A 232 -18.67 10.08 26.07
N ARG A 233 -18.48 8.81 26.43
CA ARG A 233 -19.44 7.99 27.17
C ARG A 233 -19.73 8.54 28.57
N VAL A 234 -18.70 8.99 29.28
CA VAL A 234 -18.86 9.61 30.60
C VAL A 234 -19.59 10.95 30.50
N GLN A 235 -19.25 11.78 29.52
CA GLN A 235 -19.90 13.08 29.32
C GLN A 235 -21.37 12.93 28.92
N THR A 236 -21.70 11.99 28.03
CA THR A 236 -23.09 11.69 27.64
C THR A 236 -23.92 11.16 28.81
N LYS A 237 -23.36 10.27 29.65
CA LYS A 237 -24.01 9.85 30.91
C LYS A 237 -24.30 11.02 31.84
N LYS A 238 -23.32 11.92 32.04
CA LYS A 238 -23.50 13.13 32.85
C LYS A 238 -24.59 14.04 32.26
N ALA A 239 -24.60 14.23 30.94
CA ALA A 239 -25.59 15.04 30.23
C ALA A 239 -27.02 14.52 30.44
N ILE A 240 -27.24 13.20 30.37
CA ILE A 240 -28.53 12.56 30.66
C ILE A 240 -28.98 12.84 32.11
N VAL A 241 -28.06 12.70 33.07
CA VAL A 241 -28.35 12.98 34.49
C VAL A 241 -28.72 14.45 34.70
N TYR A 242 -27.98 15.39 34.09
CA TYR A 242 -28.30 16.82 34.15
C TYR A 242 -29.65 17.13 33.49
N GLN A 243 -29.95 16.52 32.34
CA GLN A 243 -31.24 16.68 31.66
C GLN A 243 -32.39 16.19 32.54
N LYS A 244 -32.25 15.02 33.19
CA LYS A 244 -33.27 14.49 34.12
C LYS A 244 -33.47 15.43 35.32
N LYS A 245 -32.40 15.92 35.93
CA LYS A 245 -32.46 16.89 37.04
C LYS A 245 -33.11 18.20 36.61
N ALA A 246 -32.80 18.72 35.43
CA ALA A 246 -33.40 19.93 34.88
C ALA A 246 -34.91 19.77 34.64
N ARG A 247 -35.36 18.61 34.10
CA ARG A 247 -36.79 18.31 33.92
C ARG A 247 -37.54 18.26 35.26
N MET A 248 -36.97 17.63 36.29
CA MET A 248 -37.58 17.58 37.62
C MET A 248 -37.68 18.97 38.25
N LYS A 249 -36.61 19.79 38.14
CA LYS A 249 -36.64 21.19 38.62
C LYS A 249 -37.70 22.03 37.88
N LYS A 250 -37.86 21.83 36.57
CA LYS A 250 -38.89 22.51 35.77
C LYS A 250 -40.30 22.15 36.24
N LEU A 251 -40.56 20.87 36.54
CA LEU A 251 -41.86 20.41 37.06
C LEU A 251 -42.16 20.98 38.45
N ILE A 252 -41.19 20.98 39.35
CA ILE A 252 -41.33 21.57 40.69
C ILE A 252 -41.63 23.07 40.58
N PHE A 253 -40.89 23.78 39.72
CA PHE A 253 -41.11 25.21 39.48
C PHE A 253 -42.53 25.49 38.93
N LEU A 254 -43.01 24.69 37.97
CA LEU A 254 -44.36 24.81 37.41
C LEU A 254 -45.44 24.56 38.48
N SER A 255 -45.23 23.57 39.35
CA SER A 255 -46.16 23.25 40.45
C SER A 255 -46.25 24.38 41.47
N CYS A 256 -45.10 24.94 41.89
CA CYS A 256 -45.06 26.09 42.79
C CYS A 256 -45.80 27.31 42.22
N LEU A 257 -45.62 27.60 40.92
CA LEU A 257 -46.33 28.67 40.22
C LEU A 257 -47.85 28.45 40.24
N GLY A 258 -48.32 27.23 39.97
CA GLY A 258 -49.75 26.90 40.01
C GLY A 258 -50.39 27.10 41.38
N VAL A 259 -49.72 26.66 42.46
CA VAL A 259 -50.19 26.86 43.84
C VAL A 259 -50.22 28.35 44.19
N PHE A 260 -49.20 29.11 43.82
CA PHE A 260 -49.14 30.55 44.08
C PHE A 260 -50.28 31.30 43.38
N SER A 261 -50.59 30.96 42.12
CA SER A 261 -51.72 31.53 41.40
C SER A 261 -53.07 31.24 42.06
N LEU A 262 -53.28 30.03 42.60
CA LEU A 262 -54.51 29.68 43.33
C LEU A 262 -54.66 30.48 44.63
N LEU A 263 -53.58 30.65 45.39
CA LEU A 263 -53.60 31.45 46.62
C LEU A 263 -53.96 32.92 46.33
N LEU A 264 -53.40 33.49 45.27
CA LEU A 264 -53.76 34.85 44.84
C LEU A 264 -55.24 34.96 44.46
N LEU A 265 -55.79 33.98 43.72
CA LEU A 265 -57.21 33.96 43.39
C LEU A 265 -58.11 33.85 44.63
N CYS A 266 -57.77 32.98 45.58
CA CYS A 266 -58.49 32.86 46.85
C CYS A 266 -58.44 34.16 47.67
N PHE A 267 -57.28 34.81 47.71
CA PHE A 267 -57.13 36.09 48.40
C PHE A 267 -58.01 37.18 47.76
N ILE A 268 -57.97 37.31 46.43
CA ILE A 268 -58.82 38.25 45.68
C ILE A 268 -60.30 37.95 45.89
N TYR A 269 -60.69 36.68 45.89
CA TYR A 269 -62.08 36.28 46.14
C TYR A 269 -62.52 36.67 47.57
N SER A 270 -61.67 36.44 48.57
CA SER A 270 -61.95 36.80 49.96
C SER A 270 -62.06 38.30 50.16
N THR A 271 -61.23 39.12 49.51
CA THR A 271 -61.30 40.58 49.62
C THR A 271 -62.55 41.13 48.94
N ILE A 272 -62.93 40.59 47.77
CA ILE A 272 -64.17 40.98 47.08
C ILE A 272 -65.40 40.56 47.88
N PHE A 273 -65.42 39.35 48.44
CA PHE A 273 -66.53 38.87 49.27
C PHE A 273 -66.65 39.65 50.58
N SER A 274 -65.52 39.98 51.22
CA SER A 274 -65.49 40.83 52.42
C SER A 274 -65.94 42.27 52.14
N SER A 275 -65.73 42.78 50.92
CA SER A 275 -66.17 44.12 50.52
C SER A 275 -67.66 44.19 50.16
N LYS A 276 -68.34 43.05 49.99
CA LYS A 276 -69.77 42.96 49.66
C LYS A 276 -70.68 42.71 50.86
N LYS A 277 -70.12 42.65 52.07
CA LYS A 277 -70.83 42.49 53.34
C LYS A 277 -70.75 43.78 54.14
#